data_AF-A0A1Q2SM68-F1
#
_entry.id   AF-A0A1Q2SM68-F1
#
_cell.length_a   1.000
_cell.length_b   1.000
_cell.length_c   1.000
_cell.angle_alpha   90.00
_cell.angle_beta   90.00
_cell.angle_gamma   90.00
#
_symmetry.space_group_name_H-M   'P 1'
#
loop_
_entity.id
_entity.type
_entity.pdbx_description
1 polymer ?
#
loop_
_entity_poly.entity_id
_entity_poly.type
_entity_poly.pdbx_seq_one_letter_code
_entity_poly.pdbx_strand_id
1 'polypeptide(L)'
;MVDALTFFIREVIRNVFEHSRSEAVEYCAQYWPSYDSVEIFISDNGIGLRKSLSMNPYLRIENHSDAIRLSLTPSISSKNYKGIKVDRNNPWHNSGFGLYMISRICKLGGSFLICSGDHAIILDKQGKQHLNTGHTFSGTIVSMILDTSRLEALSKMLAKFTRDGHRIASEIKKNGVYTASAASQMLYRDFS
;
A
#
# COMPACT_ATOMS: atom_id res chain seq x y z
N MET A 1 19.83 4.50 -6.23
CA MET A 1 19.96 3.18 -5.55
C MET A 1 19.21 3.16 -4.21
N VAL A 2 19.31 4.24 -3.43
CA VAL A 2 18.63 4.44 -2.12
C VAL A 2 17.15 4.86 -2.28
N ASP A 3 16.73 5.21 -3.49
CA ASP A 3 15.48 5.94 -3.75
C ASP A 3 14.23 5.08 -3.54
N ALA A 4 14.24 3.80 -3.94
CA ALA A 4 13.07 2.93 -3.79
C ALA A 4 12.80 2.53 -2.34
N LEU A 5 13.85 2.19 -1.59
CA LEU A 5 13.76 1.84 -0.18
C LEU A 5 13.35 3.05 0.65
N THR A 6 14.00 4.20 0.40
CA THR A 6 13.65 5.47 1.05
C THR A 6 12.23 5.88 0.74
N PHE A 7 11.78 5.71 -0.51
CA PHE A 7 10.39 5.95 -0.89
C PHE A 7 9.45 5.05 -0.09
N PHE A 8 9.68 3.74 -0.05
CA PHE A 8 8.85 2.82 0.74
C PHE A 8 8.75 3.25 2.20
N ILE A 9 9.89 3.38 2.88
CA ILE A 9 9.95 3.70 4.31
C ILE A 9 9.22 5.02 4.56
N ARG A 10 9.53 6.05 3.77
CA ARG A 10 8.89 7.37 3.89
C ARG A 10 7.39 7.30 3.70
N GLU A 11 6.91 6.61 2.67
CA GLU A 11 5.47 6.54 2.38
C GLU A 11 4.70 5.76 3.46
N VAL A 12 5.25 4.66 3.97
CA VAL A 12 4.59 3.87 5.03
C VAL A 12 4.60 4.64 6.35
N ILE A 13 5.74 5.21 6.75
CA ILE A 13 5.82 6.03 7.98
C ILE A 13 4.89 7.26 7.87
N ARG A 14 4.84 7.92 6.71
CA ARG A 14 3.90 9.05 6.50
C ARG A 14 2.45 8.58 6.65
N ASN A 15 2.08 7.41 6.10
CA ASN A 15 0.73 6.87 6.26
C ASN A 15 0.37 6.65 7.74
N VAL A 16 1.30 6.19 8.57
CA VAL A 16 1.09 6.06 10.02
C VAL A 16 0.68 7.41 10.60
N PHE A 17 1.54 8.43 10.50
CA PHE A 17 1.26 9.74 11.09
C PHE A 17 0.03 10.46 10.48
N GLU A 18 -0.25 10.25 9.19
CA GLU A 18 -1.36 10.91 8.52
C GLU A 18 -2.72 10.25 8.78
N HIS A 19 -2.75 8.93 8.99
CA HIS A 19 -3.97 8.14 8.88
C HIS A 19 -4.26 7.20 10.06
N SER A 20 -3.26 6.82 10.86
CA SER A 20 -3.47 5.84 11.94
C SER A 20 -3.90 6.48 13.27
N ARG A 21 -3.64 7.78 13.46
CA ARG A 21 -3.75 8.49 14.75
C ARG A 21 -2.82 7.92 15.84
N SER A 22 -1.85 7.10 15.47
CA SER A 22 -0.79 6.65 16.37
C SER A 22 0.24 7.77 16.56
N GLU A 23 0.74 7.90 17.78
CA GLU A 23 1.86 8.81 18.12
C GLU A 23 3.23 8.16 17.87
N ALA A 24 3.25 6.84 17.72
CA ALA A 24 4.46 6.06 17.53
C ALA A 24 4.37 5.18 16.28
N VAL A 25 5.54 4.87 15.74
CA VAL A 25 5.75 3.87 14.69
C VAL A 25 6.75 2.85 15.20
N GLU A 26 6.44 1.58 15.00
CA GLU A 26 7.34 0.47 15.27
C GLU A 26 7.92 0.00 13.94
N TYR A 27 9.21 -0.30 13.91
CA TYR A 27 9.85 -0.83 12.71
C TYR A 27 10.96 -1.81 13.07
N CYS A 28 11.20 -2.76 12.19
CA CYS A 28 12.41 -3.57 12.19
C CYS A 28 12.83 -3.84 10.75
N ALA A 29 14.12 -4.07 10.55
CA ALA A 29 14.68 -4.38 9.25
C ALA A 29 15.82 -5.37 9.40
N GLN A 30 15.94 -6.27 8.43
CA GLN A 30 17.00 -7.26 8.38
C GLN A 30 17.54 -7.38 6.96
N TYR A 31 18.86 -7.39 6.82
CA TYR A 31 19.55 -7.60 5.55
C TYR A 31 20.31 -8.92 5.59
N TRP A 32 20.15 -9.74 4.55
CA TRP A 32 20.87 -10.99 4.35
C TRP A 32 21.71 -10.90 3.06
N PRO A 33 23.02 -10.57 3.17
CA PRO A 33 23.88 -10.41 2.02
C PRO A 33 24.01 -11.67 1.15
N SER A 34 24.05 -12.85 1.77
CA SER A 34 24.19 -14.13 1.05
C SER A 34 22.96 -14.51 0.22
N TYR A 35 21.83 -13.83 0.44
CA TYR A 35 20.58 -14.07 -0.29
C TYR A 35 20.18 -12.86 -1.13
N ASP A 36 21.03 -11.84 -1.21
CA ASP A 36 20.72 -10.55 -1.79
C ASP A 36 19.36 -10.02 -1.33
N SER A 37 19.00 -10.19 -0.06
CA SER A 37 17.63 -9.92 0.41
C SER A 37 17.59 -8.94 1.57
N VAL A 38 16.65 -8.00 1.54
CA VAL A 38 16.32 -7.13 2.67
C VAL A 38 14.84 -7.24 3.00
N GLU A 39 14.52 -7.40 4.28
CA GLU A 39 13.17 -7.31 4.82
C GLU A 39 13.02 -6.04 5.66
N ILE A 40 11.89 -5.36 5.50
CA ILE A 40 11.50 -4.23 6.33
C ILE A 40 10.07 -4.44 6.77
N PHE A 41 9.86 -4.31 8.06
CA PHE A 41 8.57 -4.36 8.72
C PHE A 41 8.29 -3.01 9.39
N ILE A 42 7.10 -2.48 9.19
CA ILE A 42 6.62 -1.25 9.83
C ILE A 42 5.21 -1.52 10.36
N SER A 43 4.97 -1.13 11.61
CA SER A 43 3.71 -1.31 12.31
C SER A 43 3.30 -0.03 13.05
N ASP A 44 1.98 0.15 13.19
CA ASP A 44 1.38 1.13 14.07
C ASP A 44 0.31 0.46 14.95
N ASN A 45 0.03 1.05 16.11
CA ASN A 45 -1.04 0.63 17.02
C ASN A 45 -2.28 1.54 16.91
N GLY A 46 -2.53 2.08 15.71
CA GLY A 46 -3.56 3.07 15.46
C GLY A 46 -4.95 2.48 15.19
N ILE A 47 -5.80 3.29 14.55
CA ILE A 47 -7.21 2.96 14.30
C ILE A 47 -7.43 1.87 13.23
N GLY A 48 -6.38 1.50 12.49
CA GLY A 48 -6.44 0.55 11.38
C GLY A 48 -7.09 1.07 10.09
N LEU A 49 -6.92 0.31 9.02
CA LEU A 49 -7.30 0.70 7.66
C LEU A 49 -8.81 0.86 7.50
N ARG A 50 -9.61 -0.06 8.06
CA ARG A 50 -11.08 -0.01 7.91
C ARG A 50 -11.63 1.28 8.48
N LYS A 51 -11.32 1.58 9.74
CA LYS A 51 -11.81 2.79 10.41
C LYS A 51 -11.25 4.06 9.76
N SER A 52 -9.99 4.04 9.31
CA SER A 52 -9.40 5.19 8.62
C SER A 52 -10.08 5.46 7.28
N LEU A 53 -10.20 4.46 6.41
CA LEU A 53 -10.78 4.60 5.07
C LEU A 53 -12.28 4.88 5.11
N SER A 54 -13.02 4.37 6.10
CA SER A 54 -14.44 4.68 6.31
C SER A 54 -14.73 6.17 6.57
N MET A 55 -13.71 6.99 6.86
CA MET A 55 -13.88 8.45 6.92
C MET A 55 -14.14 9.07 5.53
N ASN A 56 -13.83 8.36 4.44
CA ASN A 56 -14.15 8.79 3.08
C ASN A 56 -15.55 8.29 2.68
N PRO A 57 -16.55 9.19 2.51
CA PRO A 57 -17.94 8.79 2.27
C PRO A 57 -18.17 8.14 0.89
N TYR A 58 -17.20 8.21 -0.01
CA TYR A 58 -17.26 7.61 -1.35
C TYR A 58 -16.76 6.16 -1.38
N LEU A 59 -16.28 5.62 -0.25
CA LEU A 59 -15.82 4.24 -0.13
C LEU A 59 -16.87 3.37 0.57
N ARG A 60 -17.17 2.22 -0.02
CA ARG A 60 -17.98 1.18 0.61
C ARG A 60 -17.06 0.06 1.10
N ILE A 61 -17.02 -0.13 2.42
CA ILE A 61 -16.12 -1.05 3.11
C ILE A 61 -16.94 -1.89 4.08
N GLU A 62 -17.08 -3.18 3.80
CA GLU A 62 -17.91 -4.07 4.62
C GLU A 62 -17.08 -4.79 5.68
N ASN A 63 -15.83 -5.11 5.36
CA ASN A 63 -14.93 -5.89 6.21
C ASN A 63 -13.46 -5.41 6.10
N HIS A 64 -12.55 -5.98 6.90
CA HIS A 64 -11.13 -5.57 6.88
C HIS A 64 -10.41 -5.97 5.58
N SER A 65 -10.77 -7.12 4.98
CA SER A 65 -10.24 -7.53 3.67
C SER A 65 -10.57 -6.52 2.58
N ASP A 66 -11.77 -5.92 2.58
CA ASP A 66 -12.14 -4.83 1.68
C ASP A 66 -11.27 -3.60 1.89
N ALA A 67 -11.07 -3.21 3.16
CA ALA A 67 -10.25 -2.05 3.51
C ALA A 67 -8.81 -2.21 3.01
N ILE A 68 -8.22 -3.39 3.22
CA ILE A 68 -6.88 -3.70 2.74
C ILE A 68 -6.84 -3.64 1.21
N ARG A 69 -7.77 -4.30 0.51
CA ARG A 69 -7.83 -4.29 -0.96
C ARG A 69 -7.95 -2.88 -1.52
N LEU A 70 -8.82 -2.06 -0.95
CA LEU A 70 -9.00 -0.66 -1.34
C LEU A 70 -7.74 0.17 -1.07
N SER A 71 -7.04 -0.04 0.05
CA SER A 71 -5.78 0.67 0.36
C SER A 71 -4.66 0.39 -0.65
N LEU A 72 -4.72 -0.77 -1.32
CA LEU A 72 -3.78 -1.17 -2.37
C LEU A 72 -4.20 -0.69 -3.76
N THR A 73 -5.32 0.03 -3.88
CA THR A 73 -5.72 0.63 -5.16
C THR A 73 -5.23 2.06 -5.30
N PRO A 74 -4.86 2.48 -6.53
CA PRO A 74 -4.36 3.83 -6.77
C PRO A 74 -5.42 4.90 -6.45
N SER A 75 -4.94 6.02 -5.88
CA SER A 75 -5.76 7.17 -5.48
C SER A 75 -6.76 6.94 -4.35
N ILE A 76 -6.69 5.81 -3.64
CA ILE A 76 -7.52 5.59 -2.45
C ILE A 76 -6.78 6.04 -1.19
N SER A 77 -7.39 6.98 -0.47
CA SER A 77 -6.99 7.40 0.86
C SER A 77 -8.21 8.00 1.58
N SER A 78 -8.18 7.99 2.91
CA SER A 78 -9.22 8.60 3.75
C SER A 78 -9.34 10.12 3.57
N LYS A 79 -8.27 10.76 3.05
CA LYS A 79 -8.20 12.21 2.78
C LYS A 79 -8.24 12.56 1.29
N ASN A 80 -8.58 11.62 0.40
CA ASN A 80 -8.65 11.86 -1.05
C ASN A 80 -10.08 11.83 -1.59
N TYR A 81 -10.73 12.98 -1.58
CA TYR A 81 -12.03 13.20 -2.24
C TYR A 81 -12.11 14.60 -2.88
N LYS A 82 -13.09 14.82 -3.77
CA LYS A 82 -13.24 16.07 -4.53
C LYS A 82 -13.23 17.29 -3.60
N GLY A 83 -12.29 18.23 -3.81
CA GLY A 83 -12.22 19.51 -3.09
C GLY A 83 -10.92 19.82 -2.35
N ILE A 84 -10.00 18.85 -2.20
CA ILE A 84 -8.74 19.05 -1.47
C ILE A 84 -7.65 19.60 -2.38
N LYS A 85 -6.94 20.65 -1.93
CA LYS A 85 -5.82 21.26 -2.66
C LYS A 85 -4.71 20.22 -2.84
N VAL A 86 -4.44 19.85 -4.09
CA VAL A 86 -3.25 19.10 -4.47
C VAL A 86 -2.09 20.09 -4.46
N ASP A 87 -1.09 19.85 -3.62
CA ASP A 87 0.16 20.59 -3.72
C ASP A 87 0.85 20.21 -5.04
N ARG A 88 0.97 21.18 -5.95
CA ARG A 88 1.58 20.96 -7.27
C ARG A 88 3.11 20.94 -7.21
N ASN A 89 3.70 21.44 -6.11
CA ASN A 89 5.15 21.46 -5.90
C ASN A 89 5.67 20.15 -5.28
N ASN A 90 4.78 19.33 -4.74
CA ASN A 90 5.08 17.97 -4.30
C ASN A 90 4.05 17.00 -4.92
N PRO A 91 4.29 16.47 -6.14
CA PRO A 91 3.37 15.56 -6.82
C PRO A 91 3.08 14.27 -6.04
N TRP A 92 3.82 14.04 -4.95
CA TRP A 92 3.72 12.88 -4.06
C TRP A 92 2.93 13.15 -2.77
N HIS A 93 2.51 14.40 -2.52
CA HIS A 93 1.69 14.75 -1.37
C HIS A 93 0.22 14.38 -1.65
N ASN A 94 -0.43 13.67 -0.72
CA ASN A 94 -1.86 13.33 -0.78
C ASN A 94 -2.28 12.52 -2.02
N SER A 95 -1.41 11.66 -2.56
CA SER A 95 -1.70 11.01 -3.83
C SER A 95 -2.51 9.70 -3.66
N GLY A 96 -2.42 9.03 -2.50
CA GLY A 96 -3.06 7.71 -2.29
C GLY A 96 -2.45 6.61 -3.16
N PHE A 97 -1.18 6.76 -3.53
CA PHE A 97 -0.46 5.79 -4.38
C PHE A 97 0.59 4.97 -3.64
N GLY A 98 1.02 5.36 -2.44
CA GLY A 98 2.16 4.74 -1.75
C GLY A 98 2.05 3.21 -1.67
N LEU A 99 1.01 2.68 -1.02
CA LEU A 99 0.82 1.24 -0.86
C LEU A 99 0.63 0.49 -2.19
N TYR A 100 -0.08 1.10 -3.16
CA TYR A 100 -0.20 0.57 -4.51
C TYR A 100 1.19 0.39 -5.16
N MET A 101 2.01 1.45 -5.16
CA MET A 101 3.34 1.44 -5.77
C MET A 101 4.23 0.38 -5.14
N ILE A 102 4.22 0.30 -3.81
CA ILE A 102 5.00 -0.64 -3.03
C ILE A 102 4.61 -2.09 -3.38
N SER A 103 3.32 -2.41 -3.34
CA SER A 103 2.85 -3.77 -3.66
C SER A 103 3.26 -4.23 -5.07
N ARG A 104 3.29 -3.30 -6.04
CA ARG A 104 3.68 -3.58 -7.43
C ARG A 104 5.18 -3.84 -7.60
N ILE A 105 6.02 -3.13 -6.85
CA ILE A 105 7.47 -3.36 -6.83
C ILE A 105 7.77 -4.74 -6.28
N CYS A 106 7.14 -5.11 -5.17
CA CYS A 106 7.39 -6.39 -4.51
C CYS A 106 7.03 -7.59 -5.41
N LYS A 107 6.05 -7.48 -6.31
CA LYS A 107 5.77 -8.55 -7.30
C LYS A 107 6.99 -8.90 -8.15
N LEU A 108 7.89 -7.96 -8.40
CA LEU A 108 8.96 -8.11 -9.39
C LEU A 108 10.26 -8.73 -8.84
N GLY A 109 10.33 -9.00 -7.53
CA GLY A 109 11.53 -9.56 -6.92
C GLY A 109 11.46 -9.74 -5.42
N GLY A 110 10.28 -9.97 -4.85
CA GLY A 110 10.15 -10.09 -3.40
C GLY A 110 8.75 -10.44 -2.95
N SER A 111 8.39 -9.98 -1.76
CA SER A 111 7.07 -10.15 -1.17
C SER A 111 6.60 -8.88 -0.49
N PHE A 112 5.29 -8.75 -0.35
CA PHE A 112 4.64 -7.68 0.37
C PHE A 112 3.53 -8.26 1.22
N LEU A 113 3.49 -7.88 2.48
CA LEU A 113 2.43 -8.24 3.42
C LEU A 113 1.81 -6.96 3.94
N ILE A 114 0.49 -6.95 4.02
CA ILE A 114 -0.26 -5.93 4.74
C ILE A 114 -1.32 -6.59 5.61
N CYS A 115 -1.42 -6.15 6.86
CA CYS A 115 -2.38 -6.64 7.84
C CYS A 115 -3.03 -5.49 8.59
N SER A 116 -4.34 -5.59 8.81
CA SER A 116 -5.10 -4.65 9.63
C SER A 116 -6.42 -5.29 10.06
N GLY A 117 -6.82 -5.14 11.32
CA GLY A 117 -8.00 -5.81 11.85
C GLY A 117 -7.82 -7.33 11.91
N ASP A 118 -8.76 -8.08 11.34
CA ASP A 118 -8.77 -9.56 11.35
C ASP A 118 -8.22 -10.20 10.07
N HIS A 119 -7.60 -9.40 9.19
CA HIS A 119 -7.23 -9.85 7.86
C HIS A 119 -5.81 -9.44 7.48
N ALA A 120 -5.16 -10.28 6.69
CA ALA A 120 -3.90 -9.98 6.03
C ALA A 120 -3.93 -10.41 4.55
N ILE A 121 -3.18 -9.68 3.72
CA ILE A 121 -2.93 -10.02 2.33
C ILE A 121 -1.43 -10.12 2.11
N ILE A 122 -1.00 -11.23 1.52
CA ILE A 122 0.37 -11.46 1.05
C ILE A 122 0.37 -11.41 -0.47
N LEU A 123 1.32 -10.68 -1.03
CA LEU A 123 1.53 -10.49 -2.46
C LEU A 123 2.98 -10.85 -2.80
N ASP A 124 3.17 -11.84 -3.66
CA ASP A 124 4.49 -12.26 -4.11
C ASP A 124 4.44 -12.79 -5.56
N LYS A 125 5.49 -13.49 -5.99
CA LYS A 125 5.57 -14.12 -7.32
C LYS A 125 4.55 -15.26 -7.54
N GLN A 126 4.05 -15.87 -6.47
CA GLN A 126 3.07 -16.96 -6.50
C GLN A 126 1.64 -16.42 -6.57
N GLY A 127 1.47 -15.13 -6.27
CA GLY A 127 0.28 -14.36 -6.50
C GLY A 127 -0.23 -13.72 -5.22
N LYS A 128 -1.54 -13.78 -5.01
CA LYS A 128 -2.22 -13.16 -3.86
C LYS A 128 -2.78 -14.21 -2.92
N GLN A 129 -2.36 -14.16 -1.66
CA GLN A 129 -2.91 -14.98 -0.58
C GLN A 129 -3.68 -14.12 0.42
N HIS A 130 -4.82 -14.62 0.87
CA HIS A 130 -5.60 -14.03 1.96
C HIS A 130 -5.41 -14.87 3.23
N LEU A 131 -5.19 -14.21 4.35
CA LEU A 131 -5.07 -14.85 5.67
C LEU A 131 -6.05 -14.19 6.65
N ASN A 132 -6.80 -15.02 7.36
CA ASN A 132 -7.51 -14.58 8.56
C ASN A 132 -6.56 -14.76 9.75
N THR A 133 -6.37 -13.70 10.53
CA THR A 133 -5.42 -13.69 11.65
C THR A 133 -5.93 -14.44 12.89
N GLY A 134 -7.23 -14.78 12.93
CA GLY A 134 -7.88 -15.41 14.08
C GLY A 134 -8.13 -14.47 15.27
N HIS A 135 -7.72 -13.21 15.17
CA HIS A 135 -7.91 -12.17 16.18
C HIS A 135 -7.89 -10.78 15.52
N THR A 136 -8.50 -9.78 16.15
CA THR A 136 -8.49 -8.41 15.61
C THR A 136 -7.28 -7.63 16.10
N PHE A 137 -6.39 -7.25 15.19
CA PHE A 137 -5.27 -6.34 15.43
C PHE A 137 -5.70 -4.87 15.31
N SER A 138 -5.32 -4.05 16.29
CA SER A 138 -5.56 -2.60 16.27
C SER A 138 -4.35 -1.90 15.65
N GLY A 139 -4.50 -1.48 14.38
CA GLY A 139 -3.46 -0.76 13.65
C GLY A 139 -3.26 -1.29 12.24
N THR A 140 -2.09 -1.00 11.68
CA THR A 140 -1.67 -1.51 10.37
C THR A 140 -0.25 -2.03 10.43
N ILE A 141 -0.03 -3.22 9.89
CA ILE A 141 1.29 -3.80 9.66
C ILE A 141 1.55 -3.81 8.16
N VAL A 142 2.75 -3.41 7.77
CA VAL A 142 3.27 -3.52 6.41
C VAL A 142 4.66 -4.15 6.47
N SER A 143 4.84 -5.28 5.79
CA SER A 143 6.16 -5.87 5.55
C SER A 143 6.47 -5.92 4.06
N MET A 144 7.73 -5.69 3.72
CA MET A 144 8.25 -5.94 2.38
C MET A 144 9.54 -6.75 2.46
N ILE A 145 9.72 -7.64 1.49
CA ILE A 145 10.99 -8.29 1.20
C ILE A 145 11.40 -7.86 -0.21
N LEU A 146 12.67 -7.49 -0.42
CA LEU A 146 13.22 -7.09 -1.71
C LEU A 146 14.53 -7.81 -2.03
N ASP A 147 14.65 -8.23 -3.28
CA ASP A 147 15.92 -8.61 -3.91
C ASP A 147 16.78 -7.36 -4.17
N THR A 148 17.83 -7.20 -3.35
CA THR A 148 18.81 -6.12 -3.37
C THR A 148 19.62 -6.07 -4.67
N SER A 149 19.80 -7.19 -5.37
CA SER A 149 20.46 -7.22 -6.69
C SER A 149 19.63 -6.50 -7.77
N ARG A 150 18.33 -6.29 -7.53
CA ARG A 150 17.38 -5.68 -8.47
C ARG A 150 16.99 -4.24 -8.13
N LEU A 151 17.53 -3.63 -7.06
CA LEU A 151 17.09 -2.32 -6.58
C LEU A 151 17.16 -1.19 -7.62
N GLU A 152 18.18 -1.20 -8.49
CA GLU A 152 18.29 -0.19 -9.55
C GLU A 152 17.18 -0.34 -10.60
N ALA A 153 16.88 -1.58 -11.01
CA ALA A 153 15.77 -1.87 -11.91
C ALA A 153 14.43 -1.49 -11.27
N LEU A 154 14.23 -1.82 -9.99
CA LEU A 154 13.04 -1.46 -9.22
C LEU A 154 12.85 0.06 -9.16
N SER A 155 13.94 0.82 -9.00
CA SER A 155 13.91 2.29 -9.01
C SER A 155 13.48 2.86 -10.36
N LYS A 156 13.91 2.27 -11.49
CA LYS A 156 13.45 2.67 -12.83
C LYS A 156 11.97 2.32 -13.05
N MET A 157 11.50 1.22 -12.47
CA MET A 157 10.11 0.77 -12.57
C MET A 157 9.14 1.60 -11.74
N LEU A 158 9.59 2.18 -10.62
CA LEU A 158 8.80 3.17 -9.87
C LEU A 158 8.27 4.29 -10.77
N ALA A 159 9.09 4.84 -11.67
CA ALA A 159 8.63 5.87 -12.59
C ALA A 159 7.53 5.37 -13.53
N LYS A 160 7.61 4.11 -13.98
CA LYS A 160 6.58 3.49 -14.83
C LYS A 160 5.28 3.25 -14.08
N PHE A 161 5.35 2.62 -12.91
CA PHE A 161 4.18 2.35 -12.07
C PHE A 161 3.47 3.63 -11.62
N THR A 162 4.23 4.73 -11.46
CA THR A 162 3.64 6.04 -11.18
C THR A 162 2.74 6.48 -12.32
N ARG A 163 3.22 6.39 -13.57
CA ARG A 163 2.43 6.73 -14.77
C ARG A 163 1.21 5.83 -14.91
N ASP A 164 1.40 4.52 -14.73
CA ASP A 164 0.33 3.53 -14.81
C ASP A 164 -0.75 3.80 -13.76
N GLY A 165 -0.33 4.07 -12.51
CA GLY A 165 -1.21 4.44 -11.43
C GLY A 165 -2.05 5.68 -11.76
N HIS A 166 -1.42 6.76 -12.25
CA HIS A 166 -2.16 7.97 -12.62
C HIS A 166 -3.18 7.72 -13.73
N ARG A 167 -2.85 6.88 -14.72
CA ARG A 167 -3.79 6.48 -15.78
C ARG A 167 -4.99 5.73 -15.20
N ILE A 168 -4.75 4.70 -14.39
CA ILE A 168 -5.80 3.92 -13.72
C ILE A 168 -6.69 4.81 -12.86
N ALA A 169 -6.09 5.71 -12.07
CA ALA A 169 -6.86 6.64 -11.25
C ALA A 169 -7.74 7.60 -12.07
N SER A 170 -7.24 8.08 -13.22
CA SER A 170 -8.02 8.92 -14.12
C SER A 170 -9.20 8.18 -14.74
N GLU A 171 -9.03 6.89 -15.06
CA GLU A 171 -10.11 6.04 -15.58
C GLU A 171 -11.18 5.81 -14.49
N ILE A 172 -10.75 5.50 -13.26
CA ILE A 172 -11.70 5.21 -12.18
C ILE A 172 -12.46 6.47 -11.72
N LYS A 173 -11.82 7.65 -11.68
CA LYS A 173 -12.49 8.92 -11.34
C LYS A 173 -13.68 9.25 -12.26
N LYS A 174 -13.69 8.77 -13.51
CA LYS A 174 -14.80 8.98 -14.45
C LYS A 174 -16.04 8.14 -14.09
N ASN A 175 -15.87 7.01 -13.39
CA ASN A 175 -16.93 6.03 -13.13
C ASN A 175 -17.61 6.18 -11.75
N GLY A 176 -17.13 7.09 -10.90
CA GLY A 176 -17.92 7.69 -9.81
C GLY A 176 -17.99 6.95 -8.47
N VAL A 177 -17.72 5.63 -8.38
CA VAL A 177 -17.70 4.90 -7.10
C VAL A 177 -16.61 3.82 -7.07
N TYR A 178 -15.83 3.77 -6.00
CA TYR A 178 -14.83 2.73 -5.76
C TYR A 178 -15.43 1.59 -4.92
N THR A 179 -15.33 0.36 -5.40
CA THR A 179 -15.81 -0.83 -4.70
C THR A 179 -14.67 -1.82 -4.46
N ALA A 180 -14.76 -2.60 -3.38
CA ALA A 180 -13.81 -3.68 -3.10
C ALA A 180 -13.78 -4.76 -4.22
N SER A 181 -14.88 -4.91 -4.98
CA SER A 181 -14.95 -5.79 -6.14
C SER A 181 -14.04 -5.30 -7.28
N ALA A 182 -14.12 -4.01 -7.63
CA ALA A 182 -13.23 -3.41 -8.63
C ALA A 182 -11.76 -3.49 -8.19
N ALA A 183 -11.48 -3.24 -6.90
CA ALA A 183 -10.16 -3.41 -6.31
C ALA A 183 -9.67 -4.87 -6.41
N SER A 184 -10.55 -5.84 -6.17
CA SER A 184 -10.23 -7.27 -6.28
C SER A 184 -9.89 -7.69 -7.70
N GLN A 185 -10.60 -7.18 -8.70
CA GLN A 185 -10.34 -7.47 -10.11
C GLN A 185 -9.01 -6.89 -10.58
N MET A 186 -8.67 -5.67 -10.16
CA MET A 186 -7.35 -5.08 -10.39
C MET A 186 -6.27 -5.92 -9.70
N LEU A 187 -6.50 -6.21 -8.41
CA LEU A 187 -5.86 -7.24 -7.58
C LEU A 187 -5.45 -8.47 -8.38
N TYR A 188 -6.46 -9.11 -8.92
CA TYR A 188 -6.34 -10.37 -9.62
C TYR A 188 -5.52 -10.21 -10.91
N ARG A 189 -5.81 -9.24 -11.77
CA ARG A 189 -5.05 -9.02 -13.01
C ARG A 189 -3.57 -8.73 -12.76
N ASP A 190 -3.29 -8.02 -11.67
CA ASP A 190 -1.93 -7.61 -11.33
C ASP A 190 -1.15 -8.69 -10.60
N PHE A 191 -1.80 -9.67 -9.95
CA PHE A 191 -1.18 -10.71 -9.12
C PHE A 191 -1.63 -12.15 -9.44
N SER A 192 -2.22 -12.36 -10.63
CA SER A 192 -2.34 -13.67 -11.28
C SER A 192 -1.05 -14.06 -12.00
#